data_AF-A0A3E3K351-F1
#
_entry.id   AF-A0A3E3K351-F1
#
_cell.length_a   1.000
_cell.length_b   1.000
_cell.length_c   1.000
_cell.angle_alpha   90.00
_cell.angle_beta   90.00
_cell.angle_gamma   90.00
#
_symmetry.space_group_name_H-M   'P 1'
#
loop_
_entity.id
_entity.type
_entity.pdbx_description
1 polymer ?
#
loop_
_entity_poly.entity_id
_entity_poly.type
_entity_poly.pdbx_seq_one_letter_code
_entity_poly.pdbx_strand_id
1 'polypeptide(L)'
;MIDKETGLNMTDWELSEDYYKEREGKKELKLEDFMMGEDEIPSLVSGEETDPLLAQTISDVKNVLSVCQQGKSVPEIALALSLKEEYVHTILYCAQGFSEDDPIAVARLVMMS
;
A
#
# COMPACT_ATOMS: atom_id res chain seq x y z
N MET A 1 33.18 38.33 -1.63
CA MET A 1 32.53 38.26 -0.31
C MET A 1 31.04 38.39 -0.57
N ILE A 2 30.32 37.29 -0.29
CA ILE A 2 28.86 37.20 -0.28
C ILE A 2 28.36 38.09 0.85
N ASP A 3 27.32 38.87 0.60
CA ASP A 3 26.17 39.05 1.50
C ASP A 3 25.06 39.74 0.70
N LYS A 4 24.40 38.93 -0.13
CA LYS A 4 23.11 39.29 -0.72
C LYS A 4 22.11 38.97 0.38
N GLU A 5 21.76 39.96 1.19
CA GLU A 5 20.62 39.89 2.11
C GLU A 5 19.37 39.57 1.28
N THR A 6 19.11 38.29 1.09
CA THR A 6 17.76 37.77 0.96
C THR A 6 17.09 38.05 2.30
N GLY A 7 16.55 39.26 2.44
CA GLY A 7 15.59 39.57 3.48
C GLY A 7 14.54 38.48 3.44
N LEU A 8 14.57 37.61 4.44
CA LEU A 8 13.61 36.53 4.64
C LEU A 8 12.23 37.18 4.61
N ASN A 9 11.47 36.86 3.56
CA ASN A 9 10.09 37.30 3.42
C ASN A 9 9.32 36.60 4.56
N MET A 10 9.15 37.28 5.70
CA MET A 10 8.47 36.76 6.91
C MET A 10 7.02 36.33 6.65
N THR A 11 6.51 36.57 5.45
CA THR A 11 5.17 36.24 4.98
C THR A 11 5.01 34.80 4.48
N ASP A 12 6.07 33.99 4.40
CA ASP A 12 5.96 32.61 3.88
C ASP A 12 5.20 31.66 4.84
N TRP A 13 4.96 32.08 6.08
CA TRP A 13 4.21 31.32 7.09
C TRP A 13 3.18 32.15 7.88
N GLU A 14 3.15 33.49 7.71
CA GLU A 14 2.09 34.30 8.27
C GLU A 14 0.85 34.17 7.39
N LEU A 15 -0.12 33.38 7.86
CA LEU A 15 -1.50 33.42 7.39
C LEU A 15 -1.92 34.88 7.28
N SER A 16 -2.05 35.39 6.06
CA SER A 16 -2.53 36.76 5.87
C SER A 16 -3.91 36.88 6.53
N GLU A 17 -4.16 37.98 7.24
CA GLU A 17 -5.46 38.22 7.88
C GLU A 17 -6.64 38.13 6.86
N ASP A 18 -6.34 38.31 5.57
CA ASP A 18 -7.27 38.13 4.46
C ASP A 18 -7.73 36.68 4.24
N TYR A 19 -6.99 35.67 4.71
CA TYR A 19 -7.40 34.26 4.65
C TYR A 19 -8.56 33.96 5.61
N TYR A 20 -8.59 34.62 6.78
CA TYR A 20 -9.65 34.51 7.78
C TYR A 20 -10.88 35.37 7.46
N LYS A 21 -10.78 36.31 6.52
CA LYS A 21 -11.95 37.06 6.05
C LYS A 21 -12.86 36.12 5.25
N GLU A 22 -14.08 35.94 5.76
CA GLU A 22 -15.15 35.28 5.03
C GLU A 22 -15.33 36.02 3.69
N ARG A 23 -15.01 35.35 2.58
CA ARG A 23 -15.45 35.86 1.28
C ARG A 23 -16.90 35.43 1.14
N GLU A 24 -17.81 36.38 1.29
CA GLU A 24 -19.21 36.21 0.94
C GLU A 24 -19.29 35.74 -0.52
N GLY A 25 -19.66 34.48 -0.75
CA GLY A 25 -19.80 33.88 -2.09
C GLY A 25 -18.93 32.65 -2.38
N LYS A 26 -18.12 32.17 -1.45
CA LYS A 26 -17.46 30.85 -1.60
C LYS A 26 -18.51 29.74 -1.42
N LYS A 27 -18.69 28.89 -2.45
CA LYS A 27 -19.52 27.67 -2.37
C LYS A 27 -19.03 26.83 -1.19
N GLU A 28 -19.87 26.65 -0.17
CA GLU A 28 -19.59 25.73 0.93
C GLU A 28 -19.54 24.31 0.37
N LEU A 29 -18.33 23.76 0.33
CA LEU A 29 -18.10 22.37 -0.03
C LEU A 29 -18.43 21.53 1.21
N LYS A 30 -19.58 20.86 1.19
CA LYS A 30 -19.97 19.93 2.23
C LYS A 30 -19.28 18.60 2.01
N LEU A 31 -18.99 17.87 3.09
CA LEU A 31 -18.34 16.57 3.02
C LEU A 31 -19.20 15.57 2.21
N GLU A 32 -20.52 15.72 2.29
CA GLU A 32 -21.48 14.94 1.52
C GLU A 32 -21.33 15.10 -0.02
N ASP A 33 -20.75 16.21 -0.51
CA ASP A 33 -20.53 16.44 -1.96
C ASP A 33 -19.35 15.60 -2.50
N PHE A 34 -18.50 15.06 -1.61
CA PHE A 34 -17.36 14.18 -1.95
C PHE A 34 -17.59 12.72 -1.59
N MET A 35 -18.54 12.43 -0.71
CA MET A 35 -18.88 11.07 -0.34
C MET A 35 -19.80 10.49 -1.41
N MET A 36 -19.24 9.68 -2.33
CA MET A 36 -20.05 8.80 -3.16
C MET A 36 -20.81 7.83 -2.24
N GLY A 37 -22.10 7.57 -2.53
CA GLY A 37 -22.95 6.74 -1.68
C GLY A 37 -22.31 5.37 -1.43
N GLU A 38 -22.52 4.82 -0.24
CA GLU A 38 -21.93 3.54 0.20
C GLU A 38 -22.28 2.37 -0.75
N ASP A 39 -23.32 2.52 -1.59
CA ASP A 39 -23.73 1.57 -2.63
C ASP A 39 -22.86 1.60 -3.91
N GLU A 40 -22.07 2.65 -4.11
CA GLU A 40 -21.15 2.85 -5.24
C GLU A 40 -19.68 2.73 -4.86
N ILE A 41 -19.36 2.19 -3.69
CA ILE A 41 -18.05 1.58 -3.49
C ILE A 41 -18.08 0.37 -4.43
N PRO A 42 -17.39 0.37 -5.59
CA PRO A 42 -17.24 -0.86 -6.31
C PRO A 42 -16.53 -1.75 -5.31
N SER A 43 -17.18 -2.83 -4.92
CA SER A 43 -16.54 -3.90 -4.18
C SER A 43 -15.25 -4.21 -4.93
N LEU A 44 -14.12 -3.64 -4.47
CA LEU A 44 -12.81 -3.71 -5.12
C LEU A 44 -12.23 -5.14 -5.04
N VAL A 45 -13.05 -6.08 -4.57
CA VAL A 45 -12.83 -7.52 -4.60
C VAL A 45 -13.53 -8.22 -5.78
N SER A 46 -14.32 -7.53 -6.61
CA SER A 46 -14.93 -8.13 -7.81
C SER A 46 -13.99 -8.08 -9.03
N GLY A 47 -12.80 -8.64 -8.87
CA GLY A 47 -11.90 -9.04 -9.95
C GLY A 47 -11.76 -10.56 -9.92
N GLU A 48 -12.86 -11.26 -10.12
CA GLU A 48 -12.93 -12.73 -10.22
C GLU A 48 -12.46 -13.18 -11.61
N GLU A 49 -11.21 -12.87 -11.92
CA GLU A 49 -10.42 -13.65 -12.87
C GLU A 49 -9.38 -14.34 -11.99
N THR A 50 -9.75 -15.52 -11.48
CA THR A 50 -8.83 -16.38 -10.74
C THR A 50 -7.81 -16.91 -11.73
N ASP A 51 -6.80 -16.10 -12.03
CA ASP A 51 -5.64 -16.53 -12.81
C ASP A 51 -5.13 -17.83 -12.20
N PRO A 52 -4.95 -18.91 -12.97
CA PRO A 52 -4.42 -20.18 -12.45
C PRO A 52 -3.05 -19.97 -11.80
N LEU A 53 -2.31 -18.95 -12.28
CA LEU A 53 -1.04 -18.49 -11.75
C LEU A 53 -1.18 -17.83 -10.36
N LEU A 54 -2.26 -17.09 -10.12
CA LEU A 54 -2.54 -16.49 -8.81
C LEU A 54 -2.91 -17.57 -7.79
N ALA A 55 -3.73 -18.55 -8.18
CA ALA A 55 -4.07 -19.67 -7.31
C ALA A 55 -2.83 -20.48 -6.89
N GLN A 56 -1.90 -20.70 -7.83
CA GLN A 56 -0.61 -21.34 -7.54
C GLN A 56 0.22 -20.49 -6.57
N THR A 57 0.37 -19.20 -6.84
CA THR A 57 1.11 -18.26 -5.98
C THR A 57 0.52 -18.18 -4.57
N ILE A 58 -0.81 -18.21 -4.42
CA ILE A 58 -1.47 -18.23 -3.11
C ILE A 58 -1.10 -19.51 -2.34
N SER A 59 -1.07 -20.66 -3.02
CA SER A 59 -0.65 -21.93 -2.40
C SER A 59 0.82 -21.87 -1.96
N ASP A 60 1.67 -21.29 -2.79
CA ASP A 60 3.10 -21.13 -2.50
C ASP A 60 3.32 -20.19 -1.32
N VAL A 61 2.60 -19.06 -1.26
CA VAL A 61 2.62 -18.13 -0.12
C VAL A 61 2.22 -18.83 1.18
N LYS A 62 1.12 -19.59 1.17
CA LYS A 62 0.66 -20.35 2.35
C LYS A 62 1.68 -21.37 2.82
N ASN A 63 2.29 -22.10 1.88
CA ASN A 63 3.30 -23.09 2.17
C ASN A 63 4.58 -22.45 2.74
N VAL A 64 5.06 -21.37 2.13
CA VAL A 64 6.23 -20.61 2.60
C VAL A 64 5.99 -20.08 4.02
N LEU A 65 4.81 -19.48 4.28
CA LEU A 65 4.46 -18.96 5.60
C LEU A 65 4.39 -20.07 6.66
N SER A 66 3.75 -21.20 6.34
CA SER A 66 3.67 -22.35 7.26
C SER A 66 5.05 -22.91 7.62
N VAL A 67 5.96 -22.97 6.66
CA VAL A 67 7.33 -23.46 6.89
C VAL A 67 8.18 -22.40 7.62
N CYS A 68 7.96 -21.11 7.35
CA CYS A 68 8.62 -20.01 8.05
C CYS A 68 8.21 -19.95 9.54
N GLN A 69 6.94 -20.19 9.86
CA GLN A 69 6.45 -20.27 11.24
C GLN A 69 7.15 -21.38 12.06
N GLN A 70 7.69 -22.41 11.39
CA GLN A 70 8.47 -23.47 12.04
C GLN A 70 9.92 -23.04 12.36
N GLY A 71 10.32 -21.81 12.04
CA GLY A 71 11.64 -21.25 12.34
C GLY A 71 12.74 -21.68 11.36
N LYS A 72 12.38 -22.17 10.16
CA LYS A 72 13.34 -22.55 9.12
C LYS A 72 13.89 -21.33 8.39
N SER A 73 15.14 -21.41 7.96
CA SER A 73 15.79 -20.33 7.20
C SER A 73 15.29 -20.27 5.75
N VAL A 74 15.38 -19.09 5.13
CA VAL A 74 15.00 -18.86 3.72
C VAL A 74 15.59 -19.90 2.74
N PRO A 75 16.89 -20.27 2.79
CA PRO A 75 17.44 -21.28 1.90
C PRO A 75 16.88 -22.70 2.16
N GLU A 76 16.56 -23.04 3.41
CA GLU A 76 15.94 -24.34 3.74
C GLU A 76 14.50 -24.41 3.23
N ILE A 77 13.76 -23.31 3.29
CA ILE A 77 12.40 -23.20 2.73
C ILE A 77 12.43 -23.35 1.21
N ALA A 78 13.37 -22.68 0.54
CA ALA A 78 13.56 -22.76 -0.91
C ALA A 78 13.85 -24.20 -1.36
N LEU A 79 14.74 -24.91 -0.64
CA LEU A 79 15.03 -26.32 -0.90
C LEU A 79 13.83 -27.23 -0.63
N ALA A 80 13.08 -27.00 0.45
CA ALA A 80 11.92 -27.82 0.82
C ALA A 80 10.76 -27.70 -0.19
N LEU A 81 10.54 -26.49 -0.72
CA LEU A 81 9.45 -26.21 -1.66
C LEU A 81 9.89 -26.28 -3.13
N SER A 82 11.18 -26.54 -3.40
CA SER A 82 11.78 -26.46 -4.75
C SER A 82 11.49 -25.12 -5.45
N LEU A 83 11.50 -24.03 -4.68
CA LEU A 83 11.29 -22.67 -5.14
C LEU A 83 12.62 -21.91 -5.20
N LYS A 84 12.66 -20.83 -5.96
CA LYS A 84 13.84 -19.93 -5.99
C LYS A 84 13.94 -19.17 -4.67
N GLU A 85 15.16 -19.00 -4.18
CA GLU A 85 15.43 -18.26 -2.95
C GLU A 85 14.94 -16.80 -3.03
N GLU A 86 15.17 -16.14 -4.16
CA GLU A 86 14.66 -14.79 -4.44
C GLU A 86 13.13 -14.72 -4.34
N TYR A 87 12.43 -15.74 -4.83
CA TYR A 87 10.97 -15.80 -4.81
C TYR A 87 10.43 -15.97 -3.38
N VAL A 88 11.06 -16.85 -2.60
CA VAL A 88 10.75 -17.02 -1.17
C VAL A 88 11.01 -15.71 -0.41
N HIS A 89 12.13 -15.02 -0.70
CA HIS A 89 12.44 -13.73 -0.08
C HIS A 89 11.39 -12.66 -0.41
N THR A 90 10.95 -12.55 -1.67
CA THR A 90 9.88 -11.65 -2.08
C THR A 90 8.58 -11.96 -1.34
N ILE A 91 8.20 -13.25 -1.24
CA ILE A 91 7.00 -13.67 -0.50
C ILE A 91 7.06 -13.24 0.97
N LEU A 92 8.17 -13.51 1.67
CA LEU A 92 8.32 -13.13 3.08
C LEU A 92 8.31 -11.61 3.27
N TYR A 93 8.99 -10.88 2.39
CA TYR A 93 9.03 -9.41 2.43
C TYR A 93 7.63 -8.82 2.23
N CYS A 94 6.89 -9.33 1.24
CA CYS A 94 5.50 -8.95 1.01
C CYS A 94 4.63 -9.32 2.22
N ALA A 95 4.76 -10.53 2.77
CA ALA A 95 3.97 -10.97 3.91
C ALA A 95 4.24 -10.20 5.21
N GLN A 96 5.43 -9.60 5.37
CA GLN A 96 5.72 -8.74 6.53
C GLN A 96 4.89 -7.44 6.53
N GLY A 97 4.48 -6.96 5.34
CA GLY A 97 3.73 -5.72 5.17
C GLY A 97 2.21 -5.88 5.27
N PHE A 98 1.69 -7.11 5.21
CA PHE A 98 0.27 -7.40 5.36
C PHE A 98 0.02 -8.09 6.71
N SER A 99 -1.09 -7.74 7.36
CA SER A 99 -1.66 -8.58 8.41
C SER A 99 -1.88 -9.98 7.84
N GLU A 100 -1.55 -11.02 8.61
CA GLU A 100 -1.55 -12.45 8.22
C GLU A 100 -2.83 -12.97 7.52
N ASP A 101 -3.91 -12.19 7.50
CA ASP A 101 -5.23 -12.55 6.99
C ASP A 101 -5.40 -12.54 5.46
N ASP A 102 -4.55 -11.86 4.68
CA ASP A 102 -4.75 -11.71 3.22
C ASP A 102 -3.65 -12.34 2.34
N PRO A 103 -3.59 -13.69 2.24
CA PRO A 103 -2.62 -14.37 1.36
C PRO A 103 -2.84 -14.05 -0.13
N ILE A 104 -4.03 -13.58 -0.51
CA ILE A 104 -4.37 -13.17 -1.87
C ILE A 104 -3.68 -11.84 -2.21
N ALA A 105 -3.62 -10.89 -1.28
CA ALA A 105 -2.96 -9.61 -1.48
C ALA A 105 -1.44 -9.79 -1.62
N VAL A 106 -0.85 -10.64 -0.77
CA VAL A 106 0.57 -11.01 -0.87
C VAL A 106 0.86 -11.66 -2.22
N ALA A 107 0.03 -12.62 -2.65
CA ALA A 107 0.21 -13.28 -3.93
C ALA A 107 0.13 -12.30 -5.12
N ARG A 108 -0.82 -11.36 -5.10
CA ARG A 108 -0.92 -10.30 -6.11
C ARG A 108 0.31 -9.40 -6.12
N LEU A 109 0.80 -8.98 -4.94
CA LEU A 109 1.98 -8.13 -4.83
C LEU A 109 3.23 -8.83 -5.40
N VAL A 110 3.39 -10.13 -5.14
CA VAL A 110 4.50 -10.95 -5.67
C VAL A 110 4.42 -11.08 -7.19
N MET A 111 3.22 -11.22 -7.77
CA MET A 111 3.05 -11.27 -9.23
C MET A 111 3.33 -9.94 -9.93
N MET A 112 3.26 -8.83 -9.19
CA MET A 112 3.56 -7.47 -9.69
C MET A 112 5.01 -7.04 -9.45
N SER A 113 5.83 -7.87 -8.79
CA SER A 113 7.22 -7.58 -8.41
C SER A 113 8.26 -8.07 -9.43
#